data_AF-A0A1A7X699-F1
#
_entry.id   AF-A0A1A7X699-F1
#
_cell.length_a   1.000
_cell.length_b   1.000
_cell.length_c   1.000
_cell.angle_alpha   90.00
_cell.angle_beta   90.00
_cell.angle_gamma   90.00
#
_symmetry.space_group_name_H-M   'P 1'
#
loop_
_entity.id
_entity.type
_entity.pdbx_description
1 polymer ?
#
loop_
_entity_poly.entity_id
_entity_poly.type
_entity_poly.pdbx_seq_one_letter_code
_entity_poly.pdbx_strand_id
1 'polypeptide(L)' 'KTQEETVLQQIEREVRMREGASKLLAACSQRDQALEASKSLLTCNARILALLSQLQRMRKAQILERAG' A
#
# COMPACT_ATOMS: atom_id res chain seq x y z
N LYS A 1 -11.48 -6.86 -15.82
CA LYS A 1 -10.80 -6.00 -14.82
C LYS A 1 -9.76 -5.17 -15.52
N THR A 2 -9.77 -3.85 -15.33
CA THR A 2 -8.71 -2.98 -15.86
C THR A 2 -7.45 -3.10 -15.00
N GLN A 3 -6.30 -2.70 -15.55
CA GLN A 3 -5.07 -2.62 -14.77
C GLN A 3 -5.20 -1.61 -13.62
N GLU A 4 -5.95 -0.52 -13.81
CA GLU A 4 -6.18 0.49 -12.77
C GLU A 4 -6.98 -0.08 -11.60
N GLU A 5 -8.06 -0.81 -11.87
CA GLU A 5 -8.84 -1.51 -10.84
C GLU A 5 -7.98 -2.49 -10.04
N THR A 6 -7.03 -3.15 -10.71
CA THR A 6 -6.12 -4.11 -10.06
C THR A 6 -5.17 -3.40 -9.10
N VAL A 7 -4.59 -2.26 -9.51
CA VAL A 7 -3.71 -1.44 -8.66
C VAL A 7 -4.48 -0.87 -7.46
N LEU A 8 -5.71 -0.41 -7.66
CA LEU A 8 -6.57 0.07 -6.56
C LEU A 8 -6.84 -1.04 -5.53
N GLN A 9 -7.16 -2.25 -5.98
CA GLN A 9 -7.37 -3.39 -5.08
C GLN A 9 -6.10 -3.79 -4.31
N GLN A 10 -4.93 -3.66 -4.94
CA GLN A 10 -3.65 -3.88 -4.26
C GLN A 10 -3.40 -2.82 -3.18
N ILE A 11 -3.65 -1.55 -3.47
CA ILE A 11 -3.54 -0.46 -2.47
C ILE A 11 -4.46 -0.74 -1.28
N GLU A 12 -5.72 -1.08 -1.54
CA GLU A 12 -6.70 -1.36 -0.50
C GLU A 12 -6.27 -2.54 0.39
N ARG A 13 -5.72 -3.60 -0.22
CA ARG A 13 -5.12 -4.72 0.51
C ARG A 13 -3.98 -4.25 1.40
N GLU A 14 -3.02 -3.49 0.87
CA GLU A 14 -1.86 -3.02 1.65
C GLU A 14 -2.27 -2.05 2.78
N VAL A 15 -3.30 -1.23 2.58
CA VAL A 15 -3.88 -0.37 3.64
C VAL A 15 -4.45 -1.21 4.78
N ARG A 16 -5.24 -2.26 4.47
CA ARG A 16 -5.75 -3.19 5.49
C ARG A 16 -4.62 -3.92 6.22
N MET A 17 -3.59 -4.36 5.50
CA MET A 17 -2.42 -5.01 6.12
C MET A 17 -1.69 -4.06 7.08
N ARG A 18 -1.50 -2.80 6.68
CA ARG A 18 -0.91 -1.76 7.53
C ARG A 18 -1.74 -1.53 8.80
N GLU A 19 -3.06 -1.43 8.69
CA GLU A 19 -3.95 -1.28 9.85
C GLU A 19 -3.85 -2.47 10.81
N GLY A 20 -3.82 -3.69 10.27
CA GLY A 20 -3.60 -4.91 11.06
C GLY A 20 -2.27 -4.89 11.78
N ALA A 21 -1.18 -4.56 11.07
CA ALA A 21 0.16 -4.47 11.66
C ALA A 21 0.25 -3.37 12.73
N SER A 22 -0.47 -2.25 12.58
CA SER A 22 -0.55 -1.19 13.59
C SER A 22 -1.24 -1.65 14.86
N LYS A 23 -2.35 -2.39 14.73
CA LYS A 23 -3.08 -2.97 15.87
C LYS A 23 -2.23 -4.02 16.58
N LEU A 24 -1.53 -4.89 15.82
CA LEU A 24 -0.60 -5.88 16.36
C LEU A 24 0.56 -5.20 17.10
N LEU A 25 1.15 -4.16 16.52
CA LEU A 25 2.24 -3.41 17.16
C LEU A 25 1.80 -2.84 18.52
N ALA A 26 0.61 -2.24 18.59
CA ALA A 26 0.06 -1.70 19.84
C ALA A 26 -0.18 -2.77 20.92
N ALA A 27 -0.37 -4.03 20.52
CA ALA A 27 -0.58 -5.16 21.41
C ALA A 27 0.72 -5.91 21.78
N CYS A 28 1.87 -5.53 21.22
CA CYS A 28 3.13 -6.22 21.47
C CYS A 28 3.60 -6.02 22.92
N SER A 29 3.94 -7.11 23.59
CA SER A 29 4.55 -7.09 24.93
C SER A 29 6.03 -7.47 24.91
N GLN A 30 6.51 -7.97 23.77
CA GLN A 30 7.90 -8.38 23.57
C GLN A 30 8.55 -7.64 22.40
N ARG A 31 9.86 -7.42 22.51
CA ARG A 31 10.66 -6.72 21.50
C ARG A 31 10.59 -7.38 20.12
N ASP A 32 10.64 -8.71 20.05
CA ASP A 32 10.66 -9.42 18.77
C ASP A 32 9.32 -9.30 18.03
N GLN A 33 8.20 -9.33 18.77
CA GLN A 33 6.86 -9.07 18.21
C GLN A 33 6.78 -7.64 17.67
N ALA A 34 7.24 -6.66 18.45
CA ALA A 34 7.22 -5.25 18.04
C ALA A 34 8.11 -5.00 16.81
N LEU A 35 9.26 -5.67 16.73
CA LEU A 35 10.16 -5.58 15.59
C LEU A 35 9.49 -6.12 14.32
N GLU A 36 8.86 -7.28 14.38
CA GLU A 36 8.23 -7.89 13.21
C GLU A 36 6.99 -7.13 12.75
N ALA A 37 6.18 -6.63 13.69
CA ALA A 37 5.06 -5.74 13.38
C ALA A 37 5.54 -4.41 12.75
N SER A 38 6.65 -3.86 13.24
CA SER A 38 7.25 -2.63 12.69
C SER A 38 7.80 -2.83 11.27
N LYS A 39 8.44 -3.97 10.98
CA LYS A 39 8.88 -4.33 9.61
C LYS A 39 7.68 -4.48 8.67
N SER A 40 6.61 -5.11 9.14
CA SER A 40 5.38 -5.28 8.38
C SER A 40 4.77 -3.91 8.04
N LEU A 41 4.71 -2.98 9.00
CA LEU A 41 4.27 -1.60 8.78
C LEU A 41 5.13 -0.87 7.74
N LEU A 42 6.46 -0.91 7.88
CA LEU A 42 7.36 -0.24 6.95
C LEU A 42 7.21 -0.79 5.53
N THR A 43 7.08 -2.12 5.41
CA THR A 43 6.87 -2.79 4.13
C THR A 43 5.56 -2.38 3.48
N CYS A 44 4.45 -2.39 4.23
CA CYS A 44 3.15 -1.95 3.71
C CYS A 44 3.20 -0.48 3.25
N ASN A 45 3.83 0.40 4.04
CA ASN A 45 3.98 1.82 3.67
C ASN A 45 4.74 1.98 2.35
N ALA A 46 5.88 1.29 2.19
CA ALA A 46 6.67 1.34 0.96
C ALA A 46 5.86 0.86 -0.25
N ARG A 47 5.10 -0.23 -0.09
CA ARG A 47 4.24 -0.78 -1.15
C ARG A 47 3.10 0.17 -1.52
N ILE A 48 2.43 0.77 -0.54
CA ILE A 48 1.36 1.76 -0.77
C ILE A 48 1.91 2.94 -1.60
N LEU A 49 3.06 3.49 -1.22
CA LEU A 49 3.68 4.60 -1.94
C LEU A 49 4.04 4.22 -3.39
N ALA A 50 4.60 3.03 -3.59
CA ALA A 50 4.94 2.53 -4.92
C ALA A 50 3.69 2.35 -5.81
N LEU A 51 2.63 1.75 -5.25
CA LEU A 51 1.36 1.52 -5.96
C LEU A 51 0.63 2.83 -6.28
N LEU A 52 0.60 3.79 -5.34
CA LEU A 52 0.04 5.13 -5.59
C LEU A 52 0.81 5.86 -6.69
N SER A 53 2.14 5.77 -6.67
CA SER A 53 2.98 6.34 -7.72
C SER A 53 2.70 5.71 -9.09
N GLN A 54 2.49 4.39 -9.13
CA GLN A 54 2.08 3.69 -10.35
C GLN A 54 0.71 4.13 -10.84
N LEU A 55 -0.28 4.20 -9.95
CA LEU A 55 -1.63 4.66 -10.26
C LEU A 55 -1.63 6.07 -10.85
N GLN A 56 -0.85 6.99 -10.25
CA GLN A 56 -0.72 8.35 -10.75
C GLN A 56 -0.13 8.40 -12.16
N ARG A 57 0.90 7.59 -12.46
CA ARG A 57 1.48 7.49 -13.81
C ARG A 57 0.47 6.99 -14.83
N MET A 58 -0.31 5.96 -14.47
CA MET A 58 -1.35 5.41 -15.35
C MET A 58 -2.42 6.45 -15.67
N ARG A 59 -2.91 7.19 -14.67
CA ARG A 59 -3.89 8.26 -14.87
C ARG A 59 -3.33 9.39 -15.73
N LYS A 60 -2.07 9.78 -15.50
CA LYS A 60 -1.41 10.82 -16.31
C LYS A 60 -1.32 10.40 -17.78
N ALA A 61 -0.95 9.15 -18.05
CA ALA A 61 -0.93 8.62 -19.42
C ALA A 61 -2.31 8.67 -20.06
N GLN A 62 -3.36 8.17 -19.39
CA GLN A 62 -4.73 8.22 -19.91
C GLN A 62 -5.22 9.65 -20.20
N ILE A 63 -4.85 10.63 -19.37
CA ILE A 63 -5.22 12.03 -19.61
C ILE A 63 -4.50 12.57 -20.85
N LEU A 64 -3.20 12.28 -21.00
CA LEU A 64 -2.42 12.70 -22.17
C LEU A 64 -2.94 12.07 -23.46
N GLU A 65 -3.31 10.78 -23.42
CA GLU A 65 -3.91 10.08 -24.57
C GLU A 65 -5.27 10.66 -24.99
N ARG A 66 -6.04 11.25 -24.06
CA ARG A 66 -7.33 11.88 -24.36
C ARG A 66 -7.21 13.34 -24.81
N ALA A 67 -6.08 13.97 -24.52
CA ALA A 67 -5.84 15.39 -24.81
C ALA A 67 -5.12 15.60 -26.16
N GLY A 68 -4.48 14.56 -26.71
CA GLY A 68 -3.92 14.53 -28.06
C GLY A 68 -4.93 14.05 -29.08
#